data_AF-A0A2D7XCL5-F1
#
_entry.id   AF-A0A2D7XCL5-F1
#
_cell.length_a   1.000
_cell.length_b   1.000
_cell.length_c   1.000
_cell.angle_alpha   90.00
_cell.angle_beta   90.00
_cell.angle_gamma   90.00
#
_symmetry.space_group_name_H-M   'P 1'
#
loop_
_entity.id
_entity.type
_entity.pdbx_description
1 polymer ?
#
loop_
_entity_poly.entity_id
_entity_poly.type
_entity_poly.pdbx_seq_one_letter_code
_entity_poly.pdbx_strand_id
1 'polypeptide(L)'
;MYRPLPNNLTIDKSKIDGLGLFATKKIDKNTNLGISHIKYKSGFFHQDYIRTPLGAFVNHSENPNCCLVRDGDLNYLKVIEDIKTNDELTTKYTLYQLGTKL
;
A
#
# COMPACT_ATOMS: atom_id res chain seq x y z
N MET A 1 -5.76 20.51 11.06
CA MET A 1 -4.58 20.35 10.18
C MET A 1 -4.75 19.06 9.39
N TYR A 2 -4.58 19.09 8.08
CA TYR A 2 -4.70 17.91 7.22
C TYR A 2 -3.51 16.95 7.42
N ARG A 3 -3.76 15.64 7.39
CA ARG A 3 -2.72 14.60 7.42
C ARG A 3 -2.88 13.67 6.21
N PRO A 4 -1.83 13.49 5.41
CA PRO A 4 -1.88 12.64 4.20
C PRO A 4 -1.90 11.14 4.51
N LEU A 5 -1.47 10.75 5.72
CA LEU A 5 -1.46 9.37 6.19
C LEU A 5 -2.33 9.20 7.43
N PRO A 6 -2.90 7.99 7.63
CA PRO A 6 -3.46 7.56 8.90
C PRO A 6 -2.53 7.81 10.09
N ASN A 7 -3.08 8.11 11.26
CA ASN A 7 -2.29 8.46 12.45
C ASN A 7 -1.43 7.31 13.01
N ASN A 8 -1.64 6.09 12.52
CA ASN A 8 -0.88 4.88 12.86
C ASN A 8 0.26 4.61 11.86
N LEU A 9 0.52 5.50 10.91
CA LEU A 9 1.54 5.33 9.89
C LEU A 9 2.49 6.53 9.79
N THR A 10 3.72 6.24 9.40
CA THR A 10 4.74 7.21 9.01
C THR A 10 5.49 6.70 7.78
N ILE A 11 6.34 7.56 7.22
CA ILE A 11 7.31 7.20 6.18
C ILE A 11 8.69 7.20 6.81
N ASP A 12 9.49 6.18 6.53
CA ASP A 12 10.89 6.11 6.96
C ASP A 12 11.73 5.37 5.90
N LYS A 13 13.05 5.30 6.10
CA LYS A 13 13.98 4.55 5.25
C LYS A 13 13.64 3.07 5.27
N SER A 14 13.37 2.52 4.10
CA SER A 14 13.12 1.10 3.92
C SER A 14 14.44 0.32 3.86
N LYS A 15 14.41 -0.94 4.28
CA LYS A 15 15.49 -1.90 4.00
C LYS A 15 15.30 -2.62 2.66
N ILE A 16 14.15 -2.43 2.01
CA ILE A 16 13.76 -3.05 0.75
C ILE A 16 14.12 -2.11 -0.40
N ASP A 17 13.49 -0.94 -0.44
CA ASP A 17 13.75 0.07 -1.47
C ASP A 17 13.35 1.47 -0.99
N GLY A 18 14.27 2.43 -1.17
CA GLY A 18 14.06 3.86 -0.88
C GLY A 18 13.38 4.15 0.48
N LEU A 19 12.13 4.61 0.40
CA LEU A 19 11.27 4.93 1.54
C LEU A 19 10.11 3.94 1.61
N GLY A 20 9.72 3.56 2.83
CA GLY A 20 8.62 2.64 3.10
C GLY A 20 7.57 3.23 4.03
N LEU A 21 6.41 2.58 4.11
CA LEU A 21 5.41 2.83 5.14
C LEU A 21 5.74 2.04 6.40
N PHE A 22 5.70 2.71 7.55
CA PHE A 22 5.98 2.10 8.84
C PHE A 22 4.85 2.35 9.83
N ALA A 23 4.55 1.34 10.64
CA ALA A 23 3.58 1.46 11.71
C ALA A 23 4.13 2.27 12.89
N THR A 24 3.40 3.29 13.34
CA THR A 24 3.77 4.07 14.55
C THR A 24 3.17 3.49 15.85
N LYS A 25 2.25 2.54 15.71
CA LYS A 25 1.62 1.78 16.80
C LYS A 25 1.12 0.44 16.25
N LYS A 26 0.76 -0.50 17.14
CA LYS A 26 0.14 -1.76 16.76
C LYS A 26 -1.05 -1.53 15.82
N ILE A 27 -1.14 -2.34 14.76
CA ILE A 27 -2.28 -2.35 13.84
C ILE A 27 -2.82 -3.78 13.78
N ASP A 28 -4.09 -3.95 14.11
CA ASP A 28 -4.70 -5.27 14.17
C ASP A 28 -4.96 -5.83 12.77
N LYS A 29 -4.88 -7.16 12.64
CA LYS A 29 -5.29 -7.90 11.46
C LYS A 29 -6.68 -7.45 11.00
N ASN A 30 -6.87 -7.41 9.68
CA ASN A 30 -8.08 -6.96 8.98
C ASN A 30 -8.36 -5.45 8.99
N THR A 31 -7.49 -4.63 9.58
CA THR A 31 -7.61 -3.16 9.49
C THR A 31 -7.53 -2.70 8.03
N ASN A 32 -8.53 -1.94 7.58
CA ASN A 32 -8.48 -1.21 6.32
C ASN A 32 -7.79 0.15 6.56
N LEU A 33 -6.65 0.36 5.93
CA LEU A 33 -5.85 1.58 6.09
C LEU A 33 -6.31 2.71 5.16
N GLY A 34 -7.14 2.41 4.17
CA GLY A 34 -7.69 3.35 3.21
C GLY A 34 -7.26 3.08 1.78
N ILE A 35 -7.63 4.01 0.89
CA ILE A 35 -7.37 3.91 -0.55
C ILE A 35 -5.87 4.05 -0.80
N SER A 36 -5.27 3.07 -1.47
CA SER A 36 -3.87 3.13 -1.93
C SER A 36 -3.78 3.53 -3.40
N HIS A 37 -4.67 3.01 -4.24
CA HIS A 37 -4.67 3.30 -5.67
C HIS A 37 -6.08 3.59 -6.17
N ILE A 38 -6.17 4.45 -7.18
CA ILE A 38 -7.39 4.75 -7.92
C ILE A 38 -7.09 4.44 -9.39
N LYS A 39 -7.83 3.50 -9.97
CA LYS A 39 -7.72 3.13 -11.37
C LYS A 39 -8.25 4.27 -12.23
N TYR A 40 -7.44 4.71 -13.18
CA TYR A 40 -7.76 5.79 -14.09
C TYR A 40 -7.08 5.58 -15.44
N LYS A 41 -7.80 4.92 -16.35
CA LYS A 41 -7.34 4.54 -17.70
C LYS A 41 -7.21 5.76 -18.60
N SER A 42 -6.04 6.40 -18.54
CA SER A 42 -5.76 7.64 -19.27
C SER A 42 -4.42 7.62 -20.01
N GLY A 43 -3.55 6.66 -19.70
CA GLY A 43 -2.17 6.63 -20.20
C GLY A 43 -1.23 7.63 -19.51
N PHE A 44 -1.74 8.54 -18.68
CA PHE A 44 -0.90 9.54 -17.98
C PHE A 44 -0.23 9.03 -16.72
N PHE A 45 -0.86 8.04 -16.06
CA PHE A 45 -0.36 7.49 -14.80
C PHE A 45 0.36 6.17 -15.05
N HIS A 46 1.44 5.93 -14.32
CA HIS A 46 2.15 4.65 -14.39
C HIS A 46 1.17 3.50 -14.07
N GLN A 47 0.94 2.63 -15.07
CA GLN A 47 -0.02 1.53 -15.06
C GLN A 47 -1.50 1.95 -14.91
N ASP A 48 -1.87 3.17 -15.32
CA ASP A 48 -3.24 3.70 -15.19
C ASP A 48 -3.74 3.75 -13.73
N TYR A 49 -2.85 3.97 -12.77
CA TYR A 49 -3.22 4.14 -11.36
C TYR A 49 -2.67 5.45 -10.79
N ILE A 50 -3.58 6.23 -10.22
CA ILE A 50 -3.24 7.31 -9.30
C ILE A 50 -2.90 6.67 -7.96
N ARG A 51 -1.71 6.96 -7.41
CA ARG A 51 -1.27 6.46 -6.11
C ARG A 51 -1.51 7.52 -5.05
N THR A 52 -2.21 7.16 -3.98
CA THR A 52 -2.27 7.99 -2.76
C THR A 52 -0.95 7.86 -2.00
N PRO A 53 -0.72 8.62 -0.91
CA PRO A 53 0.45 8.40 -0.06
C PRO A 53 0.62 6.94 0.40
N LEU A 54 -0.49 6.20 0.59
CA LEU A 54 -0.40 4.77 0.91
C LEU A 54 0.15 3.95 -0.28
N GLY A 55 -0.36 4.17 -1.49
CA GLY A 55 0.12 3.45 -2.66
C GLY A 55 1.50 3.88 -3.13
N ALA A 56 1.94 5.09 -2.81
CA ALA A 56 3.22 5.64 -3.22
C ALA A 56 4.42 5.12 -2.39
N PHE A 57 4.19 4.74 -1.13
CA PHE A 57 5.25 4.33 -0.20
C PHE A 57 5.11 2.90 0.33
N VAL A 58 4.07 2.15 -0.06
CA VAL A 58 3.99 0.73 0.31
C VAL A 58 4.92 -0.08 -0.58
N ASN A 59 5.86 -0.79 0.05
CA ASN A 59 6.86 -1.58 -0.66
C ASN A 59 6.39 -3.00 -0.98
N HIS A 60 7.21 -3.71 -1.75
CA HIS A 60 6.98 -5.08 -2.13
C HIS A 60 7.67 -6.09 -1.22
N SER A 61 6.97 -7.18 -0.92
CA SER A 61 7.56 -8.39 -0.31
C SER A 61 6.91 -9.64 -0.89
N GLU A 62 7.69 -10.72 -0.99
CA GLU A 62 7.16 -12.06 -1.29
C GLU A 62 6.34 -12.64 -0.13
N ASN A 63 6.65 -12.20 1.10
CA ASN A 63 5.93 -12.51 2.33
C ASN A 63 5.35 -11.21 2.91
N PRO A 64 4.26 -10.67 2.33
CA PRO A 64 3.71 -9.37 2.74
C PRO A 64 2.87 -9.48 4.01
N ASN A 65 2.73 -8.35 4.72
CA ASN A 65 1.81 -8.19 5.85
C ASN A 65 0.53 -7.40 5.50
N CYS A 66 0.45 -6.90 4.25
CA CYS A 66 -0.73 -6.23 3.69
C CYS A 66 -1.14 -6.81 2.33
N CYS A 67 -2.39 -6.61 1.95
CA CYS A 67 -2.92 -6.89 0.62
C CYS A 67 -3.69 -5.70 0.04
N LEU A 68 -3.91 -5.73 -1.28
CA LEU A 68 -4.79 -4.79 -1.96
C LEU A 68 -6.17 -5.42 -2.15
N VAL A 69 -7.20 -4.75 -1.65
CA VAL A 69 -8.61 -5.15 -1.82
C VAL A 69 -9.26 -4.20 -2.82
N ARG A 70 -9.78 -4.75 -3.91
CA ARG A 70 -10.40 -3.96 -4.98
C ARG A 70 -11.91 -3.78 -4.75
N ASP A 71 -12.37 -2.56 -4.93
CA ASP A 71 -13.79 -2.19 -4.97
C ASP A 71 -13.99 -1.17 -6.11
N GLY A 72 -14.57 -1.64 -7.21
CA GLY A 72 -14.64 -0.88 -8.46
C GLY A 72 -13.26 -0.44 -8.97
N ASP A 73 -13.06 0.88 -9.04
CA ASP A 73 -11.81 1.51 -9.43
C ASP A 73 -10.89 1.86 -8.24
N LEU A 74 -11.31 1.57 -7.02
CA LEU A 74 -10.51 1.81 -5.83
C LEU A 74 -9.78 0.52 -5.40
N ASN A 75 -8.50 0.63 -5.08
CA ASN A 75 -7.77 -0.39 -4.34
C ASN A 75 -7.49 0.12 -2.94
N TYR A 76 -7.92 -0.64 -1.93
CA TYR A 76 -7.69 -0.38 -0.52
C TYR A 76 -6.49 -1.18 -0.02
N LEU A 77 -5.66 -0.57 0.82
CA LEU A 77 -4.60 -1.27 1.54
C LEU A 77 -5.18 -1.88 2.82
N LYS A 78 -5.14 -3.20 2.93
CA LYS A 78 -5.67 -3.94 4.09
C LYS A 78 -4.58 -4.77 4.75
N VAL A 79 -4.56 -4.74 6.07
CA VAL A 79 -3.65 -5.54 6.90
C VAL A 79 -4.13 -7.00 6.97
N ILE A 80 -3.24 -7.97 6.74
CA ILE A 80 -3.58 -9.41 6.72
C ILE A 80 -3.04 -10.21 7.92
N GLU A 81 -2.21 -9.58 8.75
CA GLU A 81 -1.70 -10.09 10.02
C GLU A 81 -1.42 -8.93 11.00
N ASP A 82 -1.31 -9.20 12.30
CA ASP A 82 -1.03 -8.14 13.28
C ASP A 82 0.33 -7.47 12.99
N ILE A 83 0.33 -6.15 12.86
CA ILE A 83 1.53 -5.34 12.61
C ILE A 83 1.97 -4.69 13.92
N LYS A 84 3.26 -4.81 14.24
CA LYS A 84 3.86 -4.19 15.44
C LYS A 84 4.35 -2.78 15.13
N THR A 85 4.54 -1.99 16.18
CA THR A 85 5.22 -0.69 16.05
C THR A 85 6.58 -0.87 15.39
N ASN A 86 6.90 0.00 14.43
CA ASN A 86 8.10 0.01 13.59
C ASN A 86 8.20 -1.10 12.53
N ASP A 87 7.19 -1.95 12.37
CA ASP A 87 7.15 -2.86 11.22
C ASP A 87 6.90 -2.07 9.93
N GLU A 88 7.58 -2.48 8.85
CA GLU A 88 7.34 -1.96 7.50
C GLU A 88 6.12 -2.64 6.89
N LEU A 89 5.21 -1.85 6.32
CA LEU A 89 4.05 -2.34 5.59
C LEU A 89 4.46 -2.70 4.17
N THR A 90 4.17 -3.92 3.76
CA THR A 90 4.51 -4.43 2.43
C THR A 90 3.33 -5.15 1.80
N THR A 91 3.28 -5.11 0.47
CA THR A 91 2.27 -5.82 -0.33
C THR A 91 2.94 -6.75 -1.33
N LYS A 92 2.26 -7.84 -1.71
CA LYS A 92 2.66 -8.57 -2.91
C LYS A 92 2.12 -7.80 -4.11
N TYR A 93 2.98 -7.32 -4.99
CA TYR A 93 2.54 -6.57 -6.15
C TYR A 93 1.88 -7.52 -7.16
N THR A 94 0.59 -7.78 -6.98
CA THR A 94 -0.23 -8.51 -7.96
C THR A 94 -0.49 -7.68 -9.22
N LEU A 95 -0.29 -6.35 -9.15
CA LEU A 95 -0.45 -5.44 -10.29
C LEU A 95 0.50 -5.75 -11.46
N TYR A 96 1.74 -6.22 -11.20
CA TYR A 96 2.68 -6.55 -12.28
C TYR A 96 2.29 -7.83 -13.04
N GLN A 97 1.47 -8.70 -12.45
CA GLN A 97 0.97 -9.91 -13.13
C GLN A 97 -0.23 -9.61 -14.05
N LEU A 98 -0.87 -8.44 -13.92
CA LEU A 98 -1.97 -8.02 -14.80
C LEU A 98 -1.47 -7.35 -16.10
N GLY A 99 -0.15 -7.22 -16.28
CA GLY A 99 0.49 -6.60 -17.44
C GLY A 99 1.03 -7.57 -18.49
N THR A 100 1.06 -8.88 -18.23
CA THR A 100 1.50 -9.86 -19.22
C THR A 100 0.30 -10.37 -20.00
N LYS A 101 0.09 -9.82 -21.20
CA LYS A 101 -0.73 -10.47 -22.22
C LYS A 101 -0.16 -11.87 -22.49
N LEU A 102 -0.99 -12.90 -22.34
CA LEU A 102 -0.90 -14.09 -23.20
C LEU A 102 -1.63 -13.76 -24.50
#